data_AF-A0A1V4K189-F1
#
_entry.id   AF-A0A1V4K189-F1
#
_cell.length_a   1.000
_cell.length_b   1.000
_cell.length_c   1.000
_cell.angle_alpha   90.00
_cell.angle_beta   90.00
_cell.angle_gamma   90.00
#
_symmetry.space_group_name_H-M   'P 1'
#
loop_
_entity.id
_entity.type
_entity.pdbx_description
1 polymer ?
#
loop_
_entity_poly.entity_id
_entity_poly.type
_entity_poly.pdbx_seq_one_letter_code
_entity_poly.pdbx_strand_id
1 'polypeptide(L)'
;MDHLLLKVVLDDKPYIVDGGFGMVYQMWEPMELISGKEQLQTPGVFRFLEESGVWYLEKVKRKQWVVNHSDSTSHNEEKEVCRQIYLFTLQPRDIEEFRACNAHLQTAPNSLFVTKSFCSLQTPDGVRALVGWKLTETKYNYKDNMDLVEMRNLADEEIENTLKEKFNITLDKKLVPVNRSRQKRQPGPLRAAVPGATTPGNFGAKQKGRSEPRCGRGKMDIQEYFARISYNESHKDADLQTLTLIFQHHIWAIPFENLSMHCGETIKLDLQSIYNKIVRKKRGGWCMETNYLLFWALQELGYDVCILGGESYEPAEKAYKAGINHILLKVVIKGNSYIADAGFGGPYQTWQPLMLISGKDQPQIPGIFRFTEDNGTWYFEKVKRKHYIPEPSVPLTDTPELGSIRKIYMFTLEPRDINDFQELNTYLQVTPDNLLQKKSICTLQTTEGLYALVGWTFTEMKYKYTEDLDLMQFTTLTDEEVEKTLKDKFNIVLENKLVPINVRSLPPNIVDMIQF
;
A
#
# COMPACT_ATOMS: atom_id res chain seq x y z
N MET A 1 15.83 -4.64 -5.55
CA MET A 1 16.83 -3.63 -5.17
C MET A 1 16.48 -3.22 -3.77
N ASP A 2 17.18 -3.77 -2.78
CA ASP A 2 16.84 -3.69 -1.35
C ASP A 2 17.92 -2.97 -0.52
N HIS A 3 18.97 -2.47 -1.17
CA HIS A 3 20.09 -1.77 -0.56
C HIS A 3 20.53 -0.59 -1.42
N LEU A 4 20.72 0.57 -0.81
CA LEU A 4 21.15 1.80 -1.47
C LEU A 4 22.64 2.03 -1.20
N LEU A 5 23.38 2.34 -2.26
CA LEU A 5 24.80 2.68 -2.22
C LEU A 5 25.07 3.89 -3.11
N LEU A 6 26.09 4.65 -2.76
CA LEU A 6 26.50 5.84 -3.50
C LEU A 6 27.73 5.54 -4.33
N LYS A 7 27.72 5.99 -5.58
CA LYS A 7 28.92 6.04 -6.43
C LYS A 7 29.41 7.49 -6.46
N VAL A 8 30.62 7.73 -5.98
CA VAL A 8 31.28 9.04 -5.98
C VAL A 8 32.44 9.00 -6.96
N VAL A 9 32.66 10.05 -7.74
CA VAL A 9 33.82 10.17 -8.63
C VAL A 9 34.72 11.29 -8.11
N LEU A 10 35.97 10.97 -7.79
CA LEU A 10 36.99 11.91 -7.33
C LEU A 10 38.22 11.75 -8.23
N ASP A 11 38.70 12.85 -8.83
CA ASP A 11 39.84 12.85 -9.77
C ASP A 11 39.73 11.74 -10.84
N ASP A 12 38.55 11.65 -11.48
CA ASP A 12 38.18 10.65 -12.48
C ASP A 12 38.17 9.18 -12.00
N LYS A 13 38.33 8.94 -10.69
CA LYS A 13 38.29 7.61 -10.09
C LYS A 13 36.94 7.35 -9.42
N PRO A 14 36.23 6.25 -9.77
CA PRO A 14 34.98 5.89 -9.12
C PRO A 14 35.22 5.17 -7.78
N TYR A 15 34.47 5.58 -6.77
CA TYR A 15 34.42 4.98 -5.44
C TYR A 15 32.99 4.60 -5.10
N ILE A 16 32.83 3.53 -4.33
CA ILE A 16 31.57 3.17 -3.67
C ILE A 16 31.63 3.63 -2.23
N VAL A 17 30.57 4.29 -1.79
CA VAL A 17 30.34 4.72 -0.42
C VAL A 17 29.03 4.12 0.06
N ASP A 18 29.07 3.45 1.19
CA ASP A 18 27.92 2.80 1.79
C ASP A 18 28.00 2.99 3.30
N GLY A 19 27.03 3.70 3.88
CA GLY A 19 26.87 3.85 5.33
C GLY A 19 25.64 3.14 5.88
N GLY A 20 24.94 2.36 5.04
CA GLY A 20 23.60 1.84 5.32
C GLY A 20 23.52 0.36 5.66
N PHE A 21 24.60 -0.42 5.48
CA PHE A 21 24.55 -1.87 5.68
C PHE A 21 24.61 -2.28 7.17
N GLY A 22 25.45 -1.61 7.96
CA GLY A 22 25.59 -1.81 9.40
C GLY A 22 26.27 -3.12 9.83
N MET A 23 26.16 -3.42 11.12
CA MET A 23 26.70 -4.65 11.74
C MET A 23 28.20 -4.86 11.46
N VAL A 24 28.68 -6.12 11.52
CA VAL A 24 30.08 -6.49 11.26
C VAL A 24 30.47 -6.41 9.77
N TYR A 25 29.55 -6.06 8.88
CA TYR A 25 29.79 -6.05 7.43
C TYR A 25 29.97 -4.63 6.86
N GLN A 26 29.80 -3.62 7.69
CA GLN A 26 29.96 -2.22 7.33
C GLN A 26 31.42 -1.92 6.95
N MET A 27 31.64 -1.38 5.75
CA MET A 27 32.91 -0.73 5.38
C MET A 27 33.02 0.63 6.10
N TRP A 28 34.22 1.05 6.44
CA TRP A 28 34.48 2.33 7.13
C TRP A 28 35.01 3.40 6.19
N GLU A 29 35.60 3.00 5.07
CA GLU A 29 36.21 3.90 4.09
C GLU A 29 35.59 3.68 2.71
N PRO A 30 35.45 4.75 1.90
CA PRO A 30 35.11 4.63 0.48
C PRO A 30 36.04 3.64 -0.22
N MET A 31 35.47 2.73 -1.01
CA MET A 31 36.24 1.74 -1.74
C MET A 31 36.36 2.11 -3.21
N GLU A 32 37.57 2.12 -3.75
CA GLU A 32 37.79 2.35 -5.18
C GLU A 32 37.16 1.19 -5.97
N LEU A 33 36.41 1.49 -7.02
CA LEU A 33 35.66 0.50 -7.80
C LEU A 33 36.61 -0.22 -8.77
N ILE A 34 37.40 -1.14 -8.23
CA ILE A 34 38.35 -1.98 -8.97
C ILE A 34 38.05 -3.46 -8.67
N SER A 35 37.74 -4.22 -9.73
CA SER A 35 37.50 -5.65 -9.63
C SER A 35 38.78 -6.40 -9.23
N GLY A 36 38.67 -7.33 -8.28
CA GLY A 36 39.75 -8.19 -7.80
C GLY A 36 40.74 -7.53 -6.83
N LYS A 37 40.66 -6.22 -6.59
CA LYS A 37 41.56 -5.51 -5.68
C LYS A 37 41.11 -5.67 -4.23
N GLU A 38 41.97 -6.25 -3.40
CA GLU A 38 41.80 -6.25 -1.95
C GLU A 38 42.05 -4.86 -1.38
N GLN A 39 41.13 -4.40 -0.53
CA GLN A 39 41.17 -3.10 0.12
C GLN A 39 41.02 -3.32 1.63
N LEU A 40 42.13 -3.12 2.34
CA LEU A 40 42.20 -3.35 3.78
C LEU A 40 41.56 -2.18 4.52
N GLN A 41 40.69 -2.50 5.48
CA GLN A 41 40.10 -1.54 6.39
C GLN A 41 40.09 -2.12 7.82
N THR A 42 39.86 -1.28 8.83
CA THR A 42 39.79 -1.73 10.23
C THR A 42 38.77 -2.88 10.44
N PRO A 43 37.55 -2.85 9.86
CA PRO A 43 36.60 -3.96 10.00
C PRO A 43 37.01 -5.26 9.31
N GLY A 44 37.95 -5.23 8.36
CA GLY A 44 38.38 -6.39 7.60
C GLY A 44 38.88 -6.04 6.20
N VAL A 45 39.17 -7.09 5.43
CA VAL A 45 39.53 -6.96 4.01
C VAL A 45 38.26 -7.05 3.18
N PHE A 46 38.06 -6.06 2.31
CA PHE A 46 36.96 -6.02 1.37
C PHE A 46 37.49 -6.08 -0.06
N ARG A 47 36.69 -6.60 -0.99
CA ARG A 47 37.00 -6.55 -2.42
C ARG A 47 35.72 -6.47 -3.24
N PHE A 48 35.84 -5.88 -4.41
CA PHE A 48 34.82 -5.98 -5.44
C PHE A 48 35.18 -7.07 -6.43
N LEU A 49 34.19 -7.83 -6.89
CA LEU A 49 34.30 -8.70 -8.05
C LEU A 49 33.29 -8.26 -9.10
N GLU A 50 33.71 -8.18 -10.34
CA GLU A 50 32.84 -7.87 -11.48
C GLU A 50 32.69 -9.12 -12.35
N GLU A 51 31.43 -9.47 -12.65
CA GLU A 51 31.09 -10.55 -13.55
C GLU A 51 29.88 -10.14 -14.40
N SER A 52 30.07 -10.03 -15.72
CA SER A 52 29.01 -9.77 -16.70
C SER A 52 28.18 -8.50 -16.42
N GLY A 53 28.81 -7.43 -15.96
CA GLY A 53 28.19 -6.14 -15.64
C GLY A 53 27.61 -6.04 -14.23
N VAL A 54 27.71 -7.11 -13.43
CA VAL A 54 27.26 -7.15 -12.03
C VAL A 54 28.48 -7.10 -11.12
N TRP A 55 28.42 -6.24 -10.11
CA TRP A 55 29.46 -6.06 -9.10
C TRP A 55 29.03 -6.72 -7.79
N TYR A 56 29.95 -7.41 -7.15
CA TYR A 56 29.75 -8.09 -5.87
C TYR A 56 30.68 -7.47 -4.83
N LEU A 57 30.15 -7.07 -3.68
CA LEU A 57 30.96 -6.75 -2.51
C LEU A 57 31.20 -8.02 -1.71
N GLU A 58 32.47 -8.32 -1.47
CA GLU A 58 32.87 -9.42 -0.59
C GLU A 58 33.67 -8.90 0.59
N LYS A 59 33.50 -9.56 1.74
CA LYS A 59 34.34 -9.37 2.92
C LYS A 59 34.99 -10.68 3.34
N VAL A 60 36.29 -10.64 3.57
CA VAL A 60 37.03 -11.76 4.16
C VAL A 60 36.75 -11.81 5.65
N LYS A 61 36.27 -12.96 6.14
CA LYS A 61 36.00 -13.15 7.57
C LYS A 61 37.32 -13.19 8.35
N ARG A 62 37.45 -12.33 9.36
CA ARG A 62 38.55 -12.35 10.33
C ARG A 62 38.29 -13.40 11.43
N LYS A 63 39.35 -13.96 12.04
CA LYS A 63 39.22 -14.87 13.19
C LYS A 63 38.50 -14.15 14.34
N GLN A 64 37.76 -14.88 15.18
CA GLN A 64 37.00 -14.29 16.30
C GLN A 64 37.28 -15.03 17.59
N TRP A 65 37.51 -14.29 18.67
CA TRP A 65 37.58 -14.78 20.05
C TRP A 65 36.29 -14.41 20.78
N VAL A 66 35.54 -15.40 21.27
CA VAL A 66 34.21 -15.20 21.89
C VAL A 66 34.27 -15.44 23.40
N VAL A 67 33.88 -14.45 24.21
CA VAL A 67 34.10 -14.48 25.68
C VAL A 67 33.00 -15.23 26.45
N ASN A 68 31.73 -15.18 26.02
CA ASN A 68 30.59 -15.74 26.77
C ASN A 68 29.94 -16.91 26.01
N HIS A 69 30.31 -18.15 26.36
CA HIS A 69 29.72 -19.37 25.83
C HIS A 69 28.57 -19.86 26.74
N SER A 70 27.32 -19.56 26.37
CA SER A 70 26.18 -20.39 26.73
C SER A 70 25.36 -20.70 25.48
N ASP A 71 25.30 -22.00 25.18
CA ASP A 71 24.48 -22.68 24.16
C ASP A 71 24.86 -22.57 22.65
N SER A 72 25.61 -23.60 22.24
CA SER A 72 25.60 -24.31 20.94
C SER A 72 26.43 -23.81 19.75
N THR A 73 27.52 -24.56 19.53
CA THR A 73 28.08 -25.07 18.26
C THR A 73 28.42 -24.09 17.14
N SER A 74 29.68 -23.66 17.07
CA SER A 74 30.37 -23.58 15.78
C SER A 74 31.84 -23.93 15.96
N HIS A 75 32.25 -24.95 15.22
CA HIS A 75 33.63 -25.37 15.04
C HIS A 75 34.57 -24.18 14.81
N ASN A 76 35.76 -24.24 15.41
CA ASN A 76 36.94 -23.51 14.96
C ASN A 76 37.34 -24.03 13.56
N GLU A 77 36.54 -23.71 12.53
CA GLU A 77 36.88 -24.01 11.14
C GLU A 77 37.77 -22.90 10.59
N GLU A 78 39.05 -23.25 10.40
CA GLU A 78 40.07 -22.49 9.69
C GLU A 78 39.85 -22.47 8.18
N LYS A 79 38.72 -21.92 7.72
CA LYS A 79 38.57 -21.52 6.32
C LYS A 79 38.41 -20.02 6.25
N GLU A 80 39.26 -19.37 5.46
CA GLU A 80 39.02 -18.02 4.96
C GLU A 80 37.74 -18.04 4.14
N VAL A 81 36.59 -17.94 4.82
CA VAL A 81 35.30 -17.85 4.17
C VAL A 81 35.17 -16.39 3.75
N CYS A 82 35.50 -16.12 2.49
CA CYS A 82 35.08 -14.90 1.84
C CYS A 82 33.55 -14.93 1.73
N ARG A 83 32.89 -13.89 2.25
CA ARG A 83 31.43 -13.79 2.25
C ARG A 83 31.00 -12.69 1.30
N GLN A 84 30.16 -13.04 0.33
CA GLN A 84 29.40 -12.07 -0.45
C GLN A 84 28.40 -11.35 0.47
N ILE A 85 28.49 -10.03 0.48
CA ILE A 85 27.64 -9.16 1.28
C ILE A 85 26.41 -8.78 0.46
N TYR A 86 26.62 -8.13 -0.69
CA TYR A 86 25.58 -7.74 -1.63
C TYR A 86 26.14 -7.64 -3.06
N LEU A 87 25.25 -7.50 -4.02
CA LEU A 87 25.57 -7.24 -5.42
C LEU A 87 24.86 -5.97 -5.92
N PHE A 88 25.41 -5.35 -6.96
CA PHE A 88 24.85 -4.14 -7.56
C PHE A 88 25.25 -3.99 -9.03
N THR A 89 24.55 -3.10 -9.72
CA THR A 89 24.88 -2.66 -11.08
C THR A 89 25.33 -1.21 -11.06
N LEU A 90 26.11 -0.77 -12.05
CA LEU A 90 26.50 0.64 -12.17
C LEU A 90 25.44 1.53 -12.82
N GLN A 91 24.27 0.97 -13.15
CA GLN A 91 23.14 1.75 -13.64
C GLN A 91 22.67 2.70 -12.51
N PRO A 92 22.70 4.03 -12.73
CA PRO A 92 22.15 4.98 -11.78
C PRO A 92 20.67 4.69 -11.51
N ARG A 93 20.25 4.94 -10.28
CA ARG A 93 18.89 4.72 -9.81
C ARG A 93 18.35 6.00 -9.21
N ASP A 94 17.08 6.26 -9.44
CA ASP A 94 16.37 7.27 -8.67
C ASP A 94 16.03 6.73 -7.26
N ILE A 95 15.97 7.59 -6.25
CA ILE A 95 15.55 7.20 -4.89
C ILE A 95 14.13 6.61 -4.89
N GLU A 96 13.27 7.07 -5.80
CA GLU A 96 11.91 6.58 -6.00
C GLU A 96 11.88 5.07 -6.35
N GLU A 97 12.89 4.56 -7.06
CA GLU A 97 12.98 3.13 -7.44
C GLU A 97 13.12 2.19 -6.24
N PHE A 98 13.53 2.71 -5.07
CA PHE A 98 13.68 1.92 -3.84
C PHE A 98 12.41 1.89 -2.99
N ARG A 99 11.40 2.73 -3.25
CA ARG A 99 10.20 2.85 -2.40
C ARG A 99 9.44 1.54 -2.23
N ALA A 100 9.13 0.88 -3.34
CA ALA A 100 8.41 -0.40 -3.31
C ALA A 100 9.16 -1.46 -2.50
N CYS A 101 10.49 -1.49 -2.61
CA CYS A 101 11.29 -2.44 -1.84
C CYS A 101 11.39 -2.03 -0.37
N ASN A 102 11.53 -0.74 -0.06
CA ASN A 102 11.52 -0.23 1.31
C ASN A 102 10.19 -0.55 2.02
N ALA A 103 9.05 -0.34 1.37
CA ALA A 103 7.73 -0.70 1.90
C ALA A 103 7.59 -2.21 2.14
N HIS A 104 8.08 -3.03 1.19
CA HIS A 104 8.12 -4.48 1.33
C HIS A 104 8.98 -4.91 2.52
N LEU A 105 10.18 -4.33 2.67
CA LEU A 105 11.08 -4.63 3.78
C LEU A 105 10.45 -4.27 5.13
N GLN A 106 9.66 -3.20 5.23
CA GLN A 106 9.02 -2.80 6.49
C GLN A 106 7.85 -3.68 6.91
N THR A 107 7.20 -4.39 5.99
CA THR A 107 5.89 -5.03 6.25
C THR A 107 5.80 -6.51 5.90
N ALA A 108 6.68 -7.02 5.02
CA ALA A 108 6.60 -8.41 4.59
C ALA A 108 6.89 -9.37 5.77
N PRO A 109 6.06 -10.39 6.02
CA PRO A 109 6.22 -11.31 7.16
C PRO A 109 7.56 -12.06 7.20
N ASN A 110 8.24 -12.17 6.07
CA ASN A 110 9.55 -12.80 5.92
C ASN A 110 10.72 -11.81 5.85
N SER A 111 10.45 -10.51 5.92
CA SER A 111 11.48 -9.47 5.93
C SER A 111 12.30 -9.53 7.22
N LEU A 112 13.59 -9.22 7.12
CA LEU A 112 14.47 -9.11 8.28
C LEU A 112 14.03 -7.98 9.23
N PHE A 113 13.47 -6.89 8.71
CA PHE A 113 13.00 -5.75 9.52
C PHE A 113 11.68 -6.01 10.24
N VAL A 114 10.93 -7.05 9.85
CA VAL A 114 9.70 -7.51 10.54
C VAL A 114 10.01 -8.66 11.50
N THR A 115 10.88 -9.58 11.07
CA THR A 115 11.20 -10.78 11.84
C THR A 115 12.24 -10.55 12.93
N LYS A 116 12.94 -9.42 12.90
CA LYS A 116 13.96 -9.05 13.89
C LYS A 116 13.90 -7.57 14.23
N SER A 117 13.91 -7.26 15.53
CA SER A 117 14.29 -5.92 16.01
C SER A 117 15.81 -5.87 16.10
N PHE A 118 16.44 -4.90 15.45
CA PHE A 118 17.89 -4.74 15.57
C PHE A 118 18.33 -3.28 15.53
N CYS A 119 19.46 -3.02 16.16
CA CYS A 119 20.18 -1.76 16.11
C CYS A 119 21.68 -2.08 16.06
N SER A 120 22.44 -1.38 15.22
CA SER A 120 23.88 -1.51 15.17
C SER A 120 24.55 -0.16 15.10
N LEU A 121 25.64 0.01 15.84
CA LEU A 121 26.42 1.23 15.88
C LEU A 121 27.90 0.88 15.75
N GLN A 122 28.57 1.44 14.74
CA GLN A 122 30.02 1.36 14.63
C GLN A 122 30.64 2.16 15.77
N THR A 123 31.68 1.62 16.40
CA THR A 123 32.49 2.29 17.42
C THR A 123 33.88 2.60 16.84
N PRO A 124 34.69 3.47 17.47
CA PRO A 124 36.02 3.81 16.96
C PRO A 124 36.95 2.60 16.71
N ASP A 125 36.72 1.48 17.38
CA ASP A 125 37.51 0.25 17.30
C ASP A 125 36.68 -1.00 17.01
N GLY A 126 35.42 -0.88 16.58
CA GLY A 126 34.52 -2.02 16.61
C GLY A 126 33.08 -1.76 16.14
N VAL A 127 32.19 -2.64 16.55
CA VAL A 127 30.74 -2.49 16.36
C VAL A 127 30.00 -3.07 17.56
N ARG A 128 28.91 -2.43 17.94
CA ARG A 128 27.91 -3.01 18.84
C ARG A 128 26.62 -3.23 18.10
N ALA A 129 25.96 -4.34 18.40
CA ALA A 129 24.72 -4.76 17.77
C ALA A 129 23.78 -5.35 18.81
N LEU A 130 22.56 -4.83 18.87
CA LEU A 130 21.46 -5.41 19.61
C LEU A 130 20.52 -6.09 18.61
N VAL A 131 20.27 -7.40 18.75
CA VAL A 131 19.31 -8.15 17.91
C VAL A 131 18.36 -8.93 18.79
N GLY A 132 17.08 -8.54 18.80
CA GLY A 132 16.12 -8.96 19.82
C GLY A 132 16.67 -8.61 21.21
N TRP A 133 16.90 -9.64 22.02
CA TRP A 133 17.47 -9.53 23.36
C TRP A 133 19.00 -9.63 23.42
N LYS A 134 19.65 -9.94 22.31
CA LYS A 134 21.08 -10.26 22.30
C LYS A 134 21.91 -9.03 21.95
N LEU A 135 22.62 -8.50 22.93
CA LEU A 135 23.67 -7.51 22.74
C LEU A 135 24.97 -8.22 22.37
N THR A 136 25.61 -7.78 21.29
CA THR A 136 26.91 -8.25 20.84
C THR A 136 27.82 -7.06 20.65
N GLU A 137 28.99 -7.07 21.27
CA GLU A 137 30.02 -6.05 21.12
C GLU A 137 31.26 -6.71 20.51
N THR A 138 31.71 -6.18 19.37
CA THR A 138 32.85 -6.70 18.63
C THR A 138 33.91 -5.62 18.56
N LYS A 139 35.10 -5.90 19.12
CA LYS A 139 36.29 -5.08 18.95
C LYS A 139 37.14 -5.66 17.84
N TYR A 140 37.35 -4.87 16.80
CA TYR A 140 38.10 -5.31 15.64
C TYR A 140 39.59 -5.41 15.94
N ASN A 141 40.22 -6.45 15.39
CA ASN A 141 41.68 -6.65 15.46
C ASN A 141 42.23 -6.53 16.89
N TYR A 142 41.54 -7.14 17.86
CA TYR A 142 41.92 -7.14 19.27
C TYR A 142 43.29 -7.77 19.51
N LYS A 143 43.64 -8.81 18.75
CA LYS A 143 44.97 -9.43 18.66
C LYS A 143 45.18 -9.89 17.23
N ASP A 144 46.35 -9.65 16.63
CA ASP A 144 46.80 -10.11 15.30
C ASP A 144 45.75 -10.83 14.44
N ASN A 145 44.96 -10.06 13.68
CA ASN A 145 43.93 -10.55 12.77
C ASN A 145 42.84 -11.42 13.45
N MET A 146 42.50 -11.07 14.69
CA MET A 146 41.42 -11.67 15.49
C MET A 146 40.56 -10.59 16.16
N ASP A 147 39.26 -10.65 15.93
CA ASP A 147 38.27 -9.79 16.60
C ASP A 147 37.90 -10.36 17.97
N LEU A 148 37.66 -9.51 18.95
CA LEU A 148 37.08 -9.89 20.24
C LEU A 148 35.57 -9.71 20.18
N VAL A 149 34.80 -10.73 20.51
CA VAL A 149 33.33 -10.73 20.47
C VAL A 149 32.77 -11.06 21.85
N GLU A 150 32.06 -10.11 22.43
CA GLU A 150 31.35 -10.25 23.69
C GLU A 150 29.85 -10.32 23.40
N MET A 151 29.15 -11.25 24.05
CA MET A 151 27.72 -11.45 23.88
C MET A 151 27.03 -11.50 25.23
N ARG A 152 25.87 -10.83 25.32
CA ARG A 152 25.01 -10.85 26.50
C ARG A 152 23.56 -10.88 26.06
N ASN A 153 22.77 -11.75 26.67
CA ASN A 153 21.32 -11.70 26.56
C ASN A 153 20.78 -10.76 27.64
N LEU A 154 19.88 -9.87 27.26
CA LEU A 154 19.26 -8.86 28.12
C LEU A 154 17.85 -9.29 28.53
N ALA A 155 17.43 -8.92 29.74
CA ALA A 155 16.03 -8.94 30.14
C ALA A 155 15.26 -7.78 29.49
N ASP A 156 13.93 -7.90 29.36
CA ASP A 156 13.07 -6.88 28.74
C ASP A 156 13.24 -5.48 29.36
N GLU A 157 13.44 -5.42 30.67
CA GLU A 157 13.63 -4.19 31.45
C GLU A 157 14.98 -3.50 31.21
N GLU A 158 15.98 -4.22 30.70
CA GLU A 158 17.31 -3.67 30.43
C GLU A 158 17.41 -3.00 29.04
N ILE A 159 16.45 -3.26 28.15
CA ILE A 159 16.56 -2.93 26.72
C ILE A 159 16.53 -1.44 26.45
N GLU A 160 15.60 -0.69 27.05
CA GLU A 160 15.48 0.74 26.83
C GLU A 160 16.69 1.50 27.38
N ASN A 161 17.16 1.14 28.57
CA ASN A 161 18.38 1.69 29.14
C ASN A 161 19.60 1.37 28.26
N THR A 162 19.68 0.14 27.74
CA THR A 162 20.76 -0.25 26.80
C THR A 162 20.70 0.57 25.50
N LEU A 163 19.53 0.76 24.90
CA LEU A 163 19.36 1.59 23.69
C LEU A 163 19.81 3.03 23.94
N LYS A 164 19.43 3.60 25.08
CA LYS A 164 19.81 4.96 25.47
C LYS A 164 21.31 5.09 25.71
N GLU A 165 21.89 4.25 26.56
CA GLU A 165 23.28 4.37 27.00
C GLU A 165 24.28 3.93 25.94
N LYS A 166 23.99 2.84 25.22
CA LYS A 166 24.93 2.26 24.25
C LYS A 166 24.69 2.73 22.81
N PHE A 167 23.48 3.11 22.44
CA PHE A 167 23.14 3.49 21.06
C PHE A 167 22.66 4.94 20.92
N ASN A 168 22.49 5.68 22.01
CA ASN A 168 21.93 7.03 22.02
C ASN A 168 20.53 7.10 21.36
N ILE A 169 19.70 6.08 21.58
CA ILE A 169 18.34 5.99 21.05
C ILE A 169 17.34 6.03 22.21
N THR A 170 16.36 6.92 22.11
CA THR A 170 15.17 6.94 22.96
C THR A 170 13.96 6.73 22.06
N LEU A 171 13.07 5.82 22.46
CA LEU A 171 11.85 5.50 21.71
C LEU A 171 10.64 6.10 22.42
N ASP A 172 9.69 6.63 21.65
CA ASP A 172 8.44 7.20 22.19
C ASP A 172 7.52 6.14 22.82
N LYS A 173 7.72 4.88 22.43
CA LYS A 173 6.96 3.73 22.92
C LYS A 173 7.91 2.62 23.35
N LYS A 174 7.47 1.83 24.32
CA LYS A 174 8.20 0.66 24.79
C LYS A 174 8.45 -0.32 23.64
N LEU A 175 9.71 -0.67 23.43
CA LEU A 175 10.09 -1.67 22.43
C LEU A 175 9.64 -3.05 22.88
N VAL A 176 8.98 -3.78 21.99
CA VAL A 176 8.75 -5.23 22.12
C VAL A 176 9.77 -5.92 21.21
N PRO A 177 10.83 -6.55 21.76
CA PRO A 177 11.88 -7.14 20.93
C PRO A 177 11.36 -8.35 20.16
N VAL A 178 11.92 -8.54 18.96
CA VAL A 178 11.56 -9.67 18.09
C VAL A 178 12.85 -10.29 17.55
N ASN A 179 12.93 -11.62 17.56
CA ASN A 179 13.99 -12.36 16.87
C ASN A 179 13.48 -13.74 16.45
N ARG A 180 12.61 -13.76 15.42
CA ARG A 180 12.05 -14.98 14.86
C ARG A 180 13.05 -15.54 13.84
N SER A 181 13.51 -16.77 14.03
CA SER A 181 14.36 -17.43 13.03
C SER A 181 13.55 -17.67 11.75
N ARG A 182 14.18 -17.48 10.58
CA ARG A 182 13.58 -17.95 9.31
C ARG A 182 13.24 -19.43 9.48
N GLN A 183 11.98 -19.82 9.33
CA GLN A 183 11.65 -21.25 9.15
C GLN A 183 12.55 -21.77 8.03
N LYS A 184 13.38 -22.79 8.32
CA LYS A 184 14.26 -23.41 7.34
C LYS A 184 13.40 -23.81 6.14
N ARG A 185 13.70 -23.27 4.96
CA ARG A 185 13.23 -23.86 3.70
C ARG A 185 13.64 -25.33 3.74
N GLN A 186 12.68 -26.24 3.71
CA GLN A 186 12.98 -27.61 3.31
C GLN A 186 13.62 -27.54 1.91
N PRO A 187 14.75 -28.21 1.67
CA PRO A 187 15.26 -28.33 0.31
C PRO A 187 14.20 -29.08 -0.50
N GLY A 188 13.59 -28.39 -1.46
CA GLY A 188 12.80 -29.06 -2.49
C GLY A 188 13.66 -30.11 -3.17
N PRO A 189 13.09 -31.23 -3.63
CA PRO A 189 13.87 -32.36 -4.12
C PRO A 189 14.79 -31.93 -5.26
N LEU A 190 16.07 -32.31 -5.15
CA LEU A 190 17.05 -32.21 -6.20
C LEU A 190 16.46 -32.80 -7.48
N ARG A 191 16.24 -31.97 -8.50
CA ARG A 191 16.04 -32.47 -9.85
C ARG A 191 17.37 -33.05 -10.31
N ALA A 192 17.38 -34.38 -10.43
CA ALA A 192 18.46 -35.14 -11.03
C ALA A 192 18.80 -34.56 -12.41
N ALA A 193 20.11 -34.44 -12.66
CA ALA A 193 20.66 -34.20 -13.98
C ALA A 193 20.25 -35.35 -14.92
N VAL A 194 19.78 -35.01 -16.11
CA VAL A 194 19.76 -35.92 -17.27
C VAL A 194 20.74 -35.34 -18.29
N PRO A 195 21.77 -36.11 -18.70
CA PRO A 195 22.79 -35.65 -19.65
C PRO A 195 22.33 -35.89 -21.10
N GLY A 196 22.81 -35.05 -22.02
CA GLY A 196 22.73 -35.36 -23.45
C GLY A 196 22.60 -34.13 -24.33
N ALA A 197 23.73 -33.57 -24.75
CA ALA A 197 23.83 -32.57 -25.80
C ALA A 197 23.62 -33.20 -27.19
N THR A 198 22.96 -32.48 -28.10
CA THR A 198 23.35 -32.35 -29.52
C THR A 198 22.74 -31.08 -30.13
N THR A 199 23.56 -30.40 -30.94
CA THR A 199 23.46 -29.06 -31.52
C THR A 199 22.63 -28.99 -32.84
N PRO A 200 22.51 -27.85 -33.57
CA PRO A 200 21.25 -27.37 -34.13
C PRO A 200 21.08 -27.60 -35.65
N GLY A 201 19.85 -27.46 -36.15
CA GLY A 201 19.55 -27.49 -37.59
C GLY A 201 18.37 -26.60 -37.98
N ASN A 202 18.63 -25.69 -38.94
CA ASN A 202 17.70 -24.80 -39.65
C ASN A 202 16.50 -25.51 -40.30
N PHE A 203 15.36 -24.80 -40.46
CA PHE A 203 14.68 -24.48 -41.74
C PHE A 203 13.18 -24.13 -41.54
N GLY A 204 12.79 -22.92 -41.98
CA GLY A 204 11.69 -22.68 -42.93
C GLY A 204 10.20 -22.94 -42.58
N ALA A 205 9.49 -21.84 -42.29
CA ALA A 205 8.24 -21.36 -42.92
C ALA A 205 6.89 -22.14 -42.91
N LYS A 206 5.82 -21.34 -42.66
CA LYS A 206 4.40 -21.36 -43.10
C LYS A 206 3.26 -21.92 -42.18
N GLN A 207 2.47 -20.95 -41.68
CA GLN A 207 1.00 -20.83 -41.53
C GLN A 207 0.06 -22.05 -41.65
N LYS A 208 -0.83 -22.26 -40.64
CA LYS A 208 -2.31 -21.98 -40.65
C LYS A 208 -3.06 -22.73 -39.52
N GLY A 209 -3.88 -21.98 -38.77
CA GLY A 209 -5.31 -22.30 -38.54
C GLY A 209 -5.78 -23.20 -37.36
N ARG A 210 -6.56 -22.56 -36.45
CA ARG A 210 -7.63 -23.07 -35.53
C ARG A 210 -7.22 -24.05 -34.41
N SER A 211 -7.23 -23.66 -33.12
CA SER A 211 -8.32 -23.24 -32.19
C SER A 211 -8.85 -24.41 -31.35
N GLU A 212 -8.43 -24.48 -30.09
CA GLU A 212 -9.27 -24.75 -28.90
C GLU A 212 -8.44 -24.55 -27.60
N PRO A 213 -9.08 -24.22 -26.46
CA PRO A 213 -8.53 -23.28 -25.49
C PRO A 213 -7.63 -23.98 -24.46
N ARG A 214 -6.42 -23.43 -24.29
CA ARG A 214 -5.61 -23.69 -23.11
C ARG A 214 -5.97 -22.63 -22.06
N CYS A 215 -6.34 -23.11 -20.88
CA CYS A 215 -6.54 -22.35 -19.65
C CYS A 215 -5.42 -21.32 -19.46
N GLY A 216 -5.70 -20.06 -19.82
CA GLY A 216 -4.80 -18.94 -19.65
C GLY A 216 -5.01 -18.32 -18.28
N ARG A 217 -3.95 -18.23 -17.48
CA ARG A 217 -3.89 -17.26 -16.37
C ARG A 217 -3.83 -15.89 -17.05
N GLY A 218 -5.00 -15.31 -17.31
CA GLY A 218 -5.28 -14.44 -18.45
C GLY A 218 -5.19 -12.94 -18.15
N LYS A 219 -4.64 -12.23 -19.13
CA LYS A 219 -4.63 -10.77 -19.34
C LYS A 219 -5.97 -10.12 -18.95
N MET A 220 -5.94 -8.89 -18.45
CA MET A 220 -7.16 -8.09 -18.20
C MET A 220 -7.88 -7.78 -19.52
N ASP A 221 -9.21 -7.81 -19.48
CA ASP A 221 -10.11 -7.57 -20.61
C ASP A 221 -11.17 -6.54 -20.22
N ILE A 222 -11.34 -5.51 -21.06
CA ILE A 222 -12.35 -4.46 -20.89
C ILE A 222 -13.78 -5.03 -20.98
N GLN A 223 -14.00 -6.12 -21.72
CA GLN A 223 -15.31 -6.76 -21.83
C GLN A 223 -15.75 -7.44 -20.52
N GLU A 224 -14.82 -8.05 -19.77
CA GLU A 224 -15.12 -8.57 -18.43
C GLU A 224 -15.46 -7.41 -17.47
N TYR A 225 -14.80 -6.25 -17.59
CA TYR A 225 -15.13 -5.06 -16.81
C TYR A 225 -16.53 -4.52 -17.15
N PHE A 226 -16.87 -4.41 -18.45
CA PHE A 226 -18.22 -4.02 -18.88
C PHE A 226 -19.28 -4.99 -18.39
N ALA A 227 -19.03 -6.29 -18.45
CA ALA A 227 -19.91 -7.29 -17.86
C ALA A 227 -20.05 -7.11 -16.34
N ARG A 228 -18.96 -6.78 -15.63
CA ARG A 228 -18.98 -6.52 -14.18
C ARG A 228 -19.86 -5.33 -13.82
N ILE A 229 -19.85 -4.27 -14.61
CA ILE A 229 -20.66 -3.06 -14.39
C ILE A 229 -22.01 -3.09 -15.11
N SER A 230 -22.32 -4.19 -15.80
CA SER A 230 -23.55 -4.35 -16.61
C SER A 230 -23.71 -3.27 -17.69
N TYR A 231 -22.61 -2.83 -18.31
CA TYR A 231 -22.61 -1.84 -19.38
C TYR A 231 -22.58 -2.52 -20.75
N ASN A 232 -23.62 -2.31 -21.57
CA ASN A 232 -23.78 -2.95 -22.88
C ASN A 232 -23.93 -1.93 -24.03
N GLU A 233 -23.71 -0.64 -23.76
CA GLU A 233 -23.90 0.43 -24.74
C GLU A 233 -22.67 0.63 -25.64
N SER A 234 -22.85 1.41 -26.70
CA SER A 234 -21.74 1.81 -27.58
C SER A 234 -20.73 2.69 -26.84
N HIS A 235 -19.45 2.35 -26.96
CA HIS A 235 -18.31 3.03 -26.34
C HIS A 235 -17.25 3.44 -27.38
N LYS A 236 -17.69 3.68 -28.63
CA LYS A 236 -16.79 4.01 -29.75
C LYS A 236 -16.17 5.41 -29.64
N ASP A 237 -16.86 6.32 -28.97
CA ASP A 237 -16.46 7.72 -28.86
C ASP A 237 -16.13 8.04 -27.40
N ALA A 238 -14.92 8.55 -27.15
CA ALA A 238 -14.48 9.02 -25.83
C ALA A 238 -15.12 10.39 -25.48
N ASP A 239 -16.44 10.43 -25.40
CA ASP A 239 -17.23 11.63 -25.12
C ASP A 239 -17.80 11.66 -23.68
N LEU A 240 -18.43 12.78 -23.32
CA LEU A 240 -18.97 12.97 -21.97
C LEU A 240 -20.17 12.05 -21.68
N GLN A 241 -20.97 11.73 -22.70
CA GLN A 241 -22.13 10.87 -22.55
C GLN A 241 -21.69 9.45 -22.18
N THR A 242 -20.73 8.90 -22.92
CA THR A 242 -20.13 7.59 -22.68
C THR A 242 -19.44 7.54 -21.32
N LEU A 243 -18.68 8.58 -20.95
CA LEU A 243 -18.04 8.68 -19.63
C LEU A 243 -19.09 8.64 -18.51
N THR A 244 -20.18 9.40 -18.66
CA THR A 244 -21.25 9.48 -17.66
C THR A 244 -21.94 8.14 -17.47
N LEU A 245 -22.26 7.44 -18.56
CA LEU A 245 -22.89 6.12 -18.49
C LEU A 245 -21.98 5.09 -17.84
N ILE A 246 -20.70 5.02 -18.24
CA ILE A 246 -19.74 4.08 -17.64
C ILE A 246 -19.55 4.38 -16.15
N PHE A 247 -19.42 5.66 -15.79
CA PHE A 247 -19.29 6.08 -14.39
C PHE A 247 -20.52 5.67 -13.55
N GLN A 248 -21.73 5.88 -14.06
CA GLN A 248 -22.97 5.48 -13.39
C GLN A 248 -23.06 3.96 -13.20
N HIS A 249 -22.79 3.20 -14.25
CA HIS A 249 -22.75 1.74 -14.19
C HIS A 249 -21.69 1.24 -13.20
N HIS A 250 -20.53 1.91 -13.13
CA HIS A 250 -19.49 1.59 -12.16
C HIS A 250 -20.00 1.76 -10.71
N ILE A 251 -20.51 2.95 -10.34
CA ILE A 251 -20.94 3.24 -8.97
C ILE A 251 -22.19 2.46 -8.53
N TRP A 252 -23.01 2.00 -9.49
CA TRP A 252 -24.19 1.16 -9.22
C TRP A 252 -23.86 -0.34 -9.10
N ALA A 253 -22.73 -0.78 -9.64
CA ALA A 253 -22.36 -2.19 -9.65
C ALA A 253 -21.24 -2.52 -8.67
N ILE A 254 -20.29 -1.60 -8.45
CA ILE A 254 -19.07 -1.82 -7.66
C ILE A 254 -19.21 -1.08 -6.32
N PRO A 255 -19.33 -1.80 -5.19
CA PRO A 255 -19.40 -1.16 -3.88
C PRO A 255 -18.08 -0.46 -3.50
N PHE A 256 -18.19 0.68 -2.82
CA PHE A 256 -17.09 1.20 -2.01
C PHE A 256 -17.04 0.39 -0.71
N GLU A 257 -15.91 -0.26 -0.42
CA GLU A 257 -15.79 -1.14 0.75
C GLU A 257 -14.36 -1.29 1.26
N ASN A 258 -14.22 -1.63 2.56
CA ASN A 258 -12.95 -1.94 3.21
C ASN A 258 -12.95 -3.34 3.88
N LEU A 259 -13.86 -4.23 3.47
CA LEU A 259 -14.12 -5.52 4.12
C LEU A 259 -12.90 -6.43 4.14
N SER A 260 -11.99 -6.31 3.15
CA SER A 260 -10.73 -7.05 3.15
C SER A 260 -9.92 -6.82 4.43
N MET A 261 -9.88 -5.59 4.95
CA MET A 261 -9.20 -5.28 6.22
C MET A 261 -9.79 -6.05 7.41
N HIS A 262 -11.11 -6.22 7.40
CA HIS A 262 -11.90 -6.87 8.46
C HIS A 262 -12.06 -8.38 8.25
N CYS A 263 -11.49 -8.90 7.16
CA CYS A 263 -11.41 -10.33 6.84
C CYS A 263 -9.98 -10.87 6.99
N GLY A 264 -9.03 -10.04 7.44
CA GLY A 264 -7.61 -10.41 7.51
C GLY A 264 -6.90 -10.50 6.16
N GLU A 265 -7.47 -9.87 5.12
CA GLU A 265 -6.91 -9.79 3.78
C GLU A 265 -6.10 -8.51 3.60
N THR A 266 -5.00 -8.58 2.85
CA THR A 266 -4.24 -7.39 2.45
C THR A 266 -4.72 -6.85 1.11
N ILE A 267 -5.03 -5.56 1.06
CA ILE A 267 -5.30 -4.82 -0.17
C ILE A 267 -3.98 -4.48 -0.84
N LYS A 268 -3.77 -5.04 -2.03
CA LYS A 268 -2.61 -4.76 -2.87
C LYS A 268 -2.98 -3.72 -3.90
N LEU A 269 -2.16 -2.67 -3.99
CA LEU A 269 -2.32 -1.62 -4.98
C LEU A 269 -1.66 -2.00 -6.32
N ASP A 270 -1.95 -3.22 -6.80
CA ASP A 270 -1.55 -3.69 -8.12
C ASP A 270 -2.79 -3.94 -8.97
N LEU A 271 -2.79 -3.40 -10.20
CA LEU A 271 -3.97 -3.37 -11.05
C LEU A 271 -4.52 -4.77 -11.33
N GLN A 272 -3.65 -5.76 -11.50
CA GLN A 272 -4.06 -7.13 -11.80
C GLN A 272 -4.80 -7.78 -10.61
N SER A 273 -4.33 -7.58 -9.38
CA SER A 273 -5.01 -8.05 -8.17
C SER A 273 -6.33 -7.32 -7.96
N ILE A 274 -6.36 -6.00 -8.16
CA ILE A 274 -7.58 -5.17 -8.06
C ILE A 274 -8.62 -5.66 -9.06
N TYR A 275 -8.21 -5.83 -10.31
CA TYR A 275 -9.07 -6.36 -11.37
C TYR A 275 -9.61 -7.75 -11.00
N ASN A 276 -8.75 -8.67 -10.55
CA ASN A 276 -9.20 -10.00 -10.14
C ASN A 276 -10.19 -9.95 -8.97
N LYS A 277 -9.95 -9.07 -7.98
CA LYS A 277 -10.84 -8.87 -6.84
C LYS A 277 -12.18 -8.28 -7.28
N ILE A 278 -12.18 -7.11 -7.92
CA ILE A 278 -13.39 -6.36 -8.23
C ILE A 278 -14.17 -7.00 -9.38
N VAL A 279 -13.50 -7.34 -10.49
CA VAL A 279 -14.14 -7.85 -11.70
C VAL A 279 -14.48 -9.33 -11.58
N ARG A 280 -13.47 -10.17 -11.31
CA ARG A 280 -13.65 -11.64 -11.35
C ARG A 280 -14.29 -12.21 -10.08
N LYS A 281 -13.94 -11.68 -8.90
CA LYS A 281 -14.56 -12.09 -7.62
C LYS A 281 -15.77 -11.24 -7.22
N LYS A 282 -16.22 -10.31 -8.08
CA LYS A 282 -17.37 -9.43 -7.84
C LYS A 282 -17.34 -8.66 -6.52
N ARG A 283 -16.14 -8.33 -6.03
CA ARG A 283 -15.95 -7.50 -4.84
C ARG A 283 -16.07 -6.01 -5.17
N GLY A 284 -15.90 -5.19 -4.14
CA GLY A 284 -15.67 -3.75 -4.25
C GLY A 284 -14.24 -3.38 -3.88
N GLY A 285 -14.03 -2.13 -3.51
CA GLY A 285 -12.80 -1.67 -2.88
C GLY A 285 -12.92 -0.23 -2.41
N TRP A 286 -11.90 0.26 -1.71
CA TRP A 286 -11.83 1.67 -1.33
C TRP A 286 -11.34 2.55 -2.49
N CYS A 287 -11.19 3.86 -2.27
CA CYS A 287 -10.87 4.86 -3.29
C CYS A 287 -9.70 4.43 -4.20
N MET A 288 -8.62 3.91 -3.60
CA MET A 288 -7.42 3.51 -4.32
C MET A 288 -7.61 2.30 -5.25
N GLU A 289 -8.56 1.42 -4.95
CA GLU A 289 -8.85 0.26 -5.79
C GLU A 289 -9.87 0.61 -6.88
N THR A 290 -10.97 1.25 -6.49
CA THR A 290 -12.10 1.53 -7.37
C THR A 290 -11.76 2.61 -8.42
N ASN A 291 -11.11 3.71 -8.00
CA ASN A 291 -10.70 4.75 -8.94
C ASN A 291 -9.52 4.31 -9.80
N TYR A 292 -8.64 3.42 -9.32
CA TYR A 292 -7.57 2.89 -10.16
C TYR A 292 -8.09 1.91 -11.23
N LEU A 293 -9.10 1.10 -10.90
CA LEU A 293 -9.80 0.28 -11.89
C LEU A 293 -10.53 1.15 -12.93
N LEU A 294 -11.21 2.21 -12.48
CA LEU A 294 -11.88 3.15 -13.39
C LEU A 294 -10.86 3.88 -14.27
N PHE A 295 -9.74 4.33 -13.71
CA PHE A 295 -8.63 4.94 -14.44
C PHE A 295 -8.16 4.05 -15.59
N TRP A 296 -7.86 2.79 -15.31
CA TRP A 296 -7.47 1.82 -16.35
C TRP A 296 -8.55 1.67 -17.42
N ALA A 297 -9.82 1.52 -17.03
CA ALA A 297 -10.91 1.37 -17.98
C ALA A 297 -11.07 2.60 -18.89
N LEU A 298 -10.92 3.81 -18.35
CA LEU A 298 -10.99 5.05 -19.13
C LEU A 298 -9.78 5.21 -20.05
N GLN A 299 -8.59 4.80 -19.63
CA GLN A 299 -7.40 4.77 -20.50
C GLN A 299 -7.57 3.81 -21.68
N GLU A 300 -8.08 2.60 -21.45
CA GLU A 300 -8.36 1.62 -22.51
C GLU A 300 -9.37 2.15 -23.53
N LEU A 301 -10.27 3.03 -23.11
CA LEU A 301 -11.26 3.70 -23.97
C LEU A 301 -10.72 4.96 -24.65
N GLY A 302 -9.46 5.32 -24.42
CA GLY A 302 -8.79 6.45 -25.08
C GLY A 302 -9.11 7.81 -24.48
N TYR A 303 -9.64 7.88 -23.26
CA TYR A 303 -9.77 9.15 -22.55
C TYR A 303 -8.39 9.68 -22.13
N ASP A 304 -8.22 11.01 -22.23
CA ASP A 304 -7.15 11.72 -21.55
C ASP A 304 -7.52 11.83 -20.06
N VAL A 305 -6.91 10.97 -19.25
CA VAL A 305 -7.21 10.83 -17.82
C VAL A 305 -5.93 10.77 -17.00
N CYS A 306 -5.92 11.44 -15.85
CA CYS A 306 -4.86 11.34 -14.85
C CYS A 306 -5.42 11.17 -13.43
N ILE A 307 -4.62 10.58 -12.56
CA ILE A 307 -4.92 10.45 -11.12
C ILE A 307 -4.51 11.76 -10.43
N LEU A 308 -5.32 12.21 -9.48
CA LEU A 308 -5.01 13.31 -8.55
C LEU A 308 -5.06 12.78 -7.12
N GLY A 309 -4.38 13.47 -6.21
CA GLY A 309 -4.44 13.22 -4.77
C GLY A 309 -5.31 14.26 -4.06
N GLY A 310 -6.13 13.80 -3.11
CA GLY A 310 -6.95 14.66 -2.26
C GLY A 310 -6.82 14.37 -0.76
N GLU A 311 -7.22 15.35 0.03
CA GLU A 311 -7.24 15.33 1.49
C GLU A 311 -8.69 15.40 1.97
N SER A 312 -9.19 14.35 2.64
CA SER A 312 -10.55 14.31 3.13
C SER A 312 -10.80 15.29 4.29
N TYR A 313 -12.01 15.82 4.38
CA TYR A 313 -12.44 16.68 5.47
C TYR A 313 -12.91 15.85 6.66
N GLU A 314 -12.30 16.06 7.83
CA GLU A 314 -12.67 15.45 9.10
C GLU A 314 -13.57 16.41 9.90
N PRO A 315 -14.87 16.15 10.02
CA PRO A 315 -15.80 17.06 10.71
C PRO A 315 -15.53 17.16 12.20
N ALA A 316 -15.06 16.07 12.84
CA ALA A 316 -14.75 16.07 14.26
C ALA A 316 -13.63 17.07 14.59
N GLU A 317 -12.63 17.15 13.72
CA GLU A 317 -11.48 18.07 13.82
C GLU A 317 -11.75 19.43 13.14
N LYS A 318 -12.88 19.54 12.43
CA LYS A 318 -13.24 20.70 11.59
C LYS A 318 -12.16 21.10 10.59
N ALA A 319 -11.33 20.15 10.17
CA ALA A 319 -10.15 20.37 9.35
C ALA A 319 -10.03 19.30 8.26
N TYR A 320 -9.31 19.62 7.18
CA TYR A 320 -8.86 18.59 6.24
C TYR A 320 -7.71 17.79 6.86
N LYS A 321 -7.64 16.49 6.56
CA LYS A 321 -6.57 15.63 7.06
C LYS A 321 -5.23 16.12 6.51
N ALA A 322 -4.20 16.14 7.37
CA ALA A 322 -2.86 16.48 6.94
C ALA A 322 -2.32 15.37 6.03
N GLY A 323 -2.10 15.69 4.76
CA GLY A 323 -1.56 14.78 3.75
C GLY A 323 -2.63 14.03 2.97
N ILE A 324 -2.25 13.67 1.74
CA ILE A 324 -3.10 13.00 0.77
C ILE A 324 -3.59 11.66 1.34
N ASN A 325 -4.90 11.42 1.29
CA ASN A 325 -5.53 10.19 1.77
C ASN A 325 -6.64 9.67 0.84
N HIS A 326 -6.91 10.39 -0.26
CA HIS A 326 -7.91 10.07 -1.26
C HIS A 326 -7.32 10.16 -2.66
N ILE A 327 -7.83 9.35 -3.59
CA ILE A 327 -7.52 9.49 -5.02
C ILE A 327 -8.79 9.79 -5.79
N LEU A 328 -8.66 10.60 -6.84
CA LEU A 328 -9.74 10.96 -7.76
C LEU A 328 -9.17 11.11 -9.17
N LEU A 329 -10.03 11.15 -10.20
CA LEU A 329 -9.58 11.22 -11.59
C LEU A 329 -9.96 12.57 -12.21
N LYS A 330 -9.03 13.14 -12.98
CA LYS A 330 -9.31 14.24 -13.90
C LYS A 330 -9.38 13.69 -15.32
N VAL A 331 -10.46 13.97 -16.03
CA VAL A 331 -10.67 13.57 -17.43
C VAL A 331 -10.79 14.82 -18.30
N VAL A 332 -10.06 14.88 -19.41
CA VAL A 332 -10.12 15.98 -20.38
C VAL A 332 -10.90 15.54 -21.62
N ILE A 333 -11.98 16.25 -21.93
CA ILE A 333 -12.82 15.98 -23.11
C ILE A 333 -12.99 17.27 -23.90
N LYS A 334 -12.47 17.28 -25.14
CA LYS A 334 -12.54 18.44 -26.06
C LYS A 334 -12.09 19.75 -25.37
N GLY A 335 -11.00 19.69 -24.60
CA GLY A 335 -10.43 20.83 -23.88
C GLY A 335 -11.08 21.16 -22.52
N ASN A 336 -12.18 20.52 -22.15
CA ASN A 336 -12.84 20.73 -20.85
C ASN A 336 -12.38 19.69 -19.83
N SER A 337 -12.08 20.12 -18.61
CA SER A 337 -11.70 19.23 -17.50
C SER A 337 -12.92 18.84 -16.67
N TYR A 338 -13.01 17.55 -16.35
CA TYR A 338 -14.02 16.96 -15.49
C TYR A 338 -13.35 16.16 -14.38
N ILE A 339 -13.97 16.12 -13.20
CA ILE A 339 -13.61 15.22 -12.11
C ILE A 339 -14.55 14.02 -12.13
N ALA A 340 -13.98 12.82 -12.19
CA ALA A 340 -14.66 11.56 -12.01
C ALA A 340 -14.08 10.84 -10.79
N ASP A 341 -14.92 10.63 -9.77
CA ASP A 341 -14.53 9.97 -8.53
C ASP A 341 -15.59 8.96 -8.15
N ALA A 342 -15.30 7.68 -8.36
CA ALA A 342 -16.16 6.54 -8.02
C ALA A 342 -15.78 5.92 -6.67
N GLY A 343 -14.99 6.63 -5.86
CA GLY A 343 -14.29 6.07 -4.72
C GLY A 343 -14.43 6.80 -3.41
N PHE A 344 -15.25 7.85 -3.31
CA PHE A 344 -15.55 8.46 -2.01
C PHE A 344 -16.67 7.72 -1.26
N GLY A 345 -17.69 7.22 -1.98
CA GLY A 345 -18.76 6.40 -1.42
C GLY A 345 -19.85 7.15 -0.63
N GLY A 346 -20.76 6.37 -0.05
CA GLY A 346 -21.90 6.84 0.77
C GLY A 346 -22.72 7.98 0.15
N PRO A 347 -23.24 8.94 0.95
CA PRO A 347 -24.11 9.99 0.44
C PRO A 347 -23.35 11.11 -0.29
N TYR A 348 -22.01 11.05 -0.35
CA TYR A 348 -21.18 12.09 -0.96
C TYR A 348 -20.77 11.75 -2.39
N GLN A 349 -21.03 10.52 -2.82
CA GLN A 349 -20.80 10.04 -4.18
C GLN A 349 -21.60 10.86 -5.21
N THR A 350 -20.92 11.38 -6.22
CA THR A 350 -21.55 11.98 -7.39
C THR A 350 -22.09 10.87 -8.31
N TRP A 351 -23.12 11.18 -9.10
CA TRP A 351 -23.68 10.28 -10.11
C TRP A 351 -23.30 10.66 -11.53
N GLN A 352 -22.61 11.79 -11.72
CA GLN A 352 -22.08 12.22 -13.01
C GLN A 352 -20.72 12.89 -12.79
N PRO A 353 -19.79 12.79 -13.76
CA PRO A 353 -18.57 13.58 -13.74
C PRO A 353 -18.89 15.08 -13.58
N LEU A 354 -18.14 15.76 -12.72
CA LEU A 354 -18.35 17.18 -12.45
C LEU A 354 -17.39 18.02 -13.26
N MET A 355 -17.88 19.03 -13.95
CA MET A 355 -17.04 19.97 -14.68
C MET A 355 -16.22 20.80 -13.69
N LEU A 356 -14.93 20.96 -13.94
CA LEU A 356 -14.00 21.66 -13.06
C LEU A 356 -14.09 23.18 -13.26
N ILE A 357 -15.13 23.80 -12.69
CA ILE A 357 -15.36 25.25 -12.71
C ILE A 357 -15.59 25.74 -11.28
N SER A 358 -14.77 26.68 -10.82
CA SER A 358 -14.88 27.29 -9.49
C SER A 358 -16.20 28.07 -9.35
N GLY A 359 -16.90 27.87 -8.23
CA GLY A 359 -18.15 28.53 -7.88
C GLY A 359 -19.41 28.01 -8.58
N LYS A 360 -19.29 27.06 -9.52
CA LYS A 360 -20.44 26.54 -10.28
C LYS A 360 -21.21 25.48 -9.48
N ASP A 361 -22.50 25.73 -9.28
CA ASP A 361 -23.43 24.71 -8.79
C ASP A 361 -23.72 23.66 -9.86
N GLN A 362 -23.62 22.40 -9.46
CA GLN A 362 -23.82 21.24 -10.33
C GLN A 362 -24.85 20.30 -9.69
N PRO A 363 -26.16 20.54 -9.92
CA PRO A 363 -27.23 19.72 -9.38
C PRO A 363 -27.22 18.31 -9.95
N GLN A 364 -27.30 17.32 -9.07
CA GLN A 364 -27.48 15.90 -9.40
C GLN A 364 -28.56 15.29 -8.50
N ILE A 365 -28.93 14.03 -8.74
CA ILE A 365 -29.90 13.32 -7.87
C ILE A 365 -29.42 13.26 -6.41
N PRO A 366 -28.14 12.93 -6.10
CA PRO A 366 -27.64 12.90 -4.71
C PRO A 366 -27.57 14.27 -4.03
N GLY A 367 -27.60 15.37 -4.77
CA GLY A 367 -27.57 16.73 -4.23
C GLY A 367 -26.88 17.72 -5.18
N ILE A 368 -26.68 18.94 -4.70
CA ILE A 368 -25.93 19.97 -5.42
C ILE A 368 -24.48 19.91 -4.98
N PHE A 369 -23.59 19.78 -5.96
CA PHE A 369 -22.16 19.74 -5.76
C PHE A 369 -21.51 21.01 -6.29
N ARG A 370 -20.43 21.43 -5.64
CA ARG A 370 -19.68 22.63 -6.02
C ARG A 370 -18.19 22.39 -5.84
N PHE A 371 -17.42 22.94 -6.77
CA PHE A 371 -16.00 23.15 -6.58
C PHE A 371 -15.75 24.63 -6.30
N THR A 372 -14.87 24.94 -5.34
CA THR A 372 -14.29 26.28 -5.17
C THR A 372 -12.78 26.15 -5.31
N GLU A 373 -12.15 27.18 -5.85
CA GLU A 373 -10.70 27.23 -6.05
C GLU A 373 -10.14 28.44 -5.31
N ASP A 374 -9.03 28.22 -4.61
CA ASP A 374 -8.25 29.25 -3.95
C ASP A 374 -6.76 28.86 -4.01
N ASN A 375 -5.95 29.73 -4.61
CA ASN A 375 -4.49 29.60 -4.70
C ASN A 375 -3.99 28.22 -5.19
N GLY A 376 -4.61 27.68 -6.24
CA GLY A 376 -4.26 26.40 -6.85
C GLY A 376 -4.83 25.17 -6.12
N THR A 377 -5.54 25.37 -5.02
CA THR A 377 -6.23 24.31 -4.27
C THR A 377 -7.72 24.33 -4.58
N TRP A 378 -8.26 23.16 -4.92
CA TRP A 378 -9.67 22.95 -5.20
C TRP A 378 -10.35 22.28 -4.01
N TYR A 379 -11.53 22.79 -3.64
CA TYR A 379 -12.34 22.27 -2.54
C TYR A 379 -13.62 21.69 -3.09
N PHE A 380 -13.95 20.48 -2.67
CA PHE A 380 -15.17 19.78 -3.06
C PHE A 380 -16.19 19.81 -1.95
N GLU A 381 -17.38 20.32 -2.27
CA GLU A 381 -18.45 20.53 -1.31
C GLU A 381 -19.80 20.06 -1.86
N LYS A 382 -20.69 19.66 -0.94
CA LYS A 382 -22.06 19.28 -1.22
C LYS A 382 -23.03 20.07 -0.36
N VAL A 383 -24.09 20.61 -0.97
CA VAL A 383 -25.23 21.17 -0.24
C VAL A 383 -26.07 20.02 0.30
N LYS A 384 -26.27 19.97 1.63
CA LYS A 384 -27.06 18.91 2.26
C LYS A 384 -28.56 19.08 1.95
N ARG A 385 -29.24 17.95 1.71
CA ARG A 385 -30.72 17.85 1.72
C ARG A 385 -31.20 17.39 3.10
N LYS A 386 -32.47 17.62 3.41
CA LYS A 386 -33.06 17.18 4.69
C LYS A 386 -33.18 15.66 4.68
N HIS A 387 -33.13 15.03 5.85
CA HIS A 387 -33.38 13.60 6.00
C HIS A 387 -34.67 13.38 6.78
N TYR A 388 -35.46 12.38 6.36
CA TYR A 388 -36.61 11.86 7.07
C TYR A 388 -36.35 10.43 7.52
N ILE A 389 -36.59 10.18 8.81
CA ILE A 389 -36.40 8.89 9.46
C ILE A 389 -37.76 8.50 10.07
N PRO A 390 -38.44 7.47 9.57
CA PRO A 390 -39.81 7.13 9.98
C PRO A 390 -39.97 6.69 11.45
N GLU A 391 -38.92 6.17 12.10
CA GLU A 391 -38.98 5.68 13.49
C GLU A 391 -37.86 6.29 14.37
N PRO A 392 -38.19 6.99 15.49
CA PRO A 392 -37.19 7.59 16.36
C PRO A 392 -36.79 6.60 17.47
N SER A 393 -35.77 5.78 17.25
CA SER A 393 -35.13 5.00 18.34
C SER A 393 -34.02 5.77 19.04
N VAL A 394 -33.64 6.96 18.57
CA VAL A 394 -32.62 7.82 19.20
C VAL A 394 -33.07 9.29 19.15
N PRO A 395 -33.00 10.05 20.27
CA PRO A 395 -33.29 11.48 20.26
C PRO A 395 -32.30 12.21 19.33
N LEU A 396 -32.83 13.05 18.44
CA LEU A 396 -32.03 13.88 17.54
C LEU A 396 -31.25 14.94 18.34
N THR A 397 -29.93 14.92 18.23
CA THR A 397 -29.14 16.15 18.24
C THR A 397 -28.78 16.46 16.79
N ASP A 398 -29.19 17.63 16.30
CA ASP A 398 -28.87 18.20 14.99
C ASP A 398 -29.55 17.55 13.77
N THR A 399 -30.81 17.91 13.53
CA THR A 399 -31.31 18.03 12.15
C THR A 399 -30.42 19.02 11.41
N PRO A 400 -29.74 18.64 10.30
CA PRO A 400 -28.98 19.60 9.52
C PRO A 400 -29.87 20.74 9.05
N GLU A 401 -29.48 21.99 9.31
CA GLU A 401 -30.17 23.14 8.73
C GLU A 401 -30.15 23.05 7.20
N LEU A 402 -31.26 23.42 6.57
CA LEU A 402 -31.41 23.47 5.12
C LEU A 402 -30.36 24.45 4.55
N GLY A 403 -29.58 23.99 3.57
CA GLY A 403 -28.52 24.81 2.98
C GLY A 403 -27.15 24.71 3.69
N SER A 404 -27.01 23.87 4.72
CA SER A 404 -25.68 23.63 5.31
C SER A 404 -24.75 22.93 4.31
N ILE A 405 -23.62 23.59 4.01
CA ILE A 405 -22.58 23.08 3.12
C ILE A 405 -21.80 22.00 3.86
N ARG A 406 -21.63 20.83 3.22
CA ARG A 406 -20.72 19.78 3.67
C ARG A 406 -19.45 19.85 2.85
N LYS A 407 -18.33 20.12 3.52
CA LYS A 407 -16.97 19.91 2.99
C LYS A 407 -16.69 18.40 2.87
N ILE A 408 -16.07 17.99 1.78
CA ILE A 408 -15.82 16.58 1.46
C ILE A 408 -14.31 16.32 1.38
N TYR A 409 -13.60 16.93 0.44
CA TYR A 409 -12.15 16.85 0.33
C TYR A 409 -11.59 18.09 -0.39
N MET A 410 -10.29 18.33 -0.25
CA MET A 410 -9.55 19.27 -1.09
C MET A 410 -8.52 18.53 -1.95
N PHE A 411 -8.06 19.14 -3.05
CA PHE A 411 -7.06 18.54 -3.95
C PHE A 411 -6.34 19.61 -4.77
N THR A 412 -5.21 19.24 -5.36
CA THR A 412 -4.51 20.04 -6.38
C THR A 412 -4.63 19.37 -7.75
N LEU A 413 -4.33 20.10 -8.82
CA LEU A 413 -4.34 19.55 -10.19
C LEU A 413 -3.04 18.87 -10.59
N GLU A 414 -2.14 18.65 -9.63
CA GLU A 414 -0.88 17.94 -9.83
C GLU A 414 -1.16 16.46 -10.13
N PRO A 415 -0.80 15.96 -11.33
CA PRO A 415 -0.95 14.54 -11.66
C PRO A 415 -0.12 13.68 -10.70
N ARG A 416 -0.69 12.53 -10.32
CA ARG A 416 -0.05 11.52 -9.48
C ARG A 416 0.10 10.20 -10.22
N ASP A 417 1.11 9.44 -9.86
CA ASP A 417 1.22 8.04 -10.24
C ASP A 417 0.58 7.18 -9.14
N ILE A 418 -0.03 6.04 -9.51
CA ILE A 418 -0.61 5.15 -8.50
C ILE A 418 0.44 4.65 -7.49
N ASN A 419 1.71 4.60 -7.90
CA ASN A 419 2.82 4.19 -7.06
C ASN A 419 3.06 5.16 -5.89
N ASP A 420 2.68 6.45 -6.04
CA ASP A 420 2.75 7.45 -4.97
C ASP A 420 1.92 7.06 -3.73
N PHE A 421 0.93 6.17 -3.93
CA PHE A 421 -0.02 5.77 -2.91
C PHE A 421 0.27 4.39 -2.30
N GLN A 422 1.34 3.68 -2.69
CA GLN A 422 1.62 2.32 -2.16
C GLN A 422 1.89 2.32 -0.65
N GLU A 423 2.73 3.24 -0.18
CA GLU A 423 3.06 3.37 1.24
C GLU A 423 1.83 3.79 2.04
N LEU A 424 1.09 4.77 1.54
CA LEU A 424 -0.15 5.26 2.14
C LEU A 424 -1.23 4.16 2.19
N ASN A 425 -1.42 3.39 1.12
CA ASN A 425 -2.30 2.21 1.08
C ASN A 425 -1.92 1.21 2.17
N THR A 426 -0.62 0.95 2.34
CA THR A 426 -0.12 0.02 3.36
C THR A 426 -0.35 0.56 4.78
N TYR A 427 -0.05 1.84 5.00
CA TYR A 427 -0.22 2.52 6.27
C TYR A 427 -1.69 2.59 6.70
N LEU A 428 -2.57 3.07 5.83
CA LEU A 428 -3.99 3.24 6.14
C LEU A 428 -4.69 1.91 6.46
N GLN A 429 -4.21 0.78 5.94
CA GLN A 429 -4.77 -0.54 6.25
C GLN A 429 -4.45 -1.07 7.65
N VAL A 430 -3.47 -0.50 8.35
CA VAL A 430 -3.01 -1.05 9.64
C VAL A 430 -3.01 -0.03 10.76
N THR A 431 -3.03 1.26 10.44
CA THR A 431 -3.01 2.33 11.43
C THR A 431 -4.29 2.30 12.27
N PRO A 432 -4.19 2.10 13.60
CA PRO A 432 -5.36 1.96 14.47
C PRO A 432 -6.29 3.18 14.44
N ASP A 433 -5.74 4.35 14.16
CA ASP A 433 -6.49 5.60 14.12
C ASP A 433 -7.24 5.84 12.81
N ASN A 434 -6.98 5.04 11.78
CA ASN A 434 -7.73 5.16 10.54
C ASN A 434 -9.19 4.76 10.75
N LEU A 435 -10.11 5.58 10.24
CA LEU A 435 -11.54 5.31 10.29
C LEU A 435 -11.88 3.93 9.71
N LEU A 436 -11.18 3.54 8.64
CA LEU A 436 -11.39 2.27 7.95
C LEU A 436 -10.87 1.06 8.76
N GLN A 437 -10.09 1.27 9.82
CA GLN A 437 -9.80 0.24 10.82
C GLN A 437 -10.85 0.23 11.95
N LYS A 438 -11.42 1.39 12.29
CA LYS A 438 -12.43 1.54 13.35
C LYS A 438 -13.84 1.11 12.92
N LYS A 439 -14.10 1.04 11.61
CA LYS A 439 -15.41 0.70 11.02
C LYS A 439 -15.26 -0.24 9.82
N SER A 440 -16.03 -1.32 9.78
CA SER A 440 -16.24 -2.12 8.57
C SER A 440 -17.37 -1.49 7.76
N ILE A 441 -17.09 -1.08 6.53
CA ILE A 441 -17.96 -0.26 5.69
C ILE A 441 -18.12 -0.93 4.33
N CYS A 442 -19.36 -0.96 3.84
CA CYS A 442 -19.69 -1.28 2.47
C CYS A 442 -20.84 -0.38 2.00
N THR A 443 -20.64 0.39 0.94
CA THR A 443 -21.65 1.29 0.38
C THR A 443 -21.82 1.08 -1.11
N LEU A 444 -23.05 1.15 -1.61
CA LEU A 444 -23.38 0.94 -3.03
C LEU A 444 -24.48 1.92 -3.43
N GLN A 445 -24.25 2.68 -4.50
CA GLN A 445 -25.31 3.53 -5.04
C GLN A 445 -26.37 2.65 -5.71
N THR A 446 -27.62 3.05 -5.60
CA THR A 446 -28.72 2.42 -6.34
C THR A 446 -29.26 3.42 -7.36
N THR A 447 -30.17 2.98 -8.23
CA THR A 447 -30.83 3.89 -9.19
C THR A 447 -31.73 4.93 -8.53
N GLU A 448 -32.07 4.75 -7.25
CA GLU A 448 -32.93 5.66 -6.48
C GLU A 448 -32.24 6.28 -5.26
N GLY A 449 -31.01 5.88 -4.94
CA GLY A 449 -30.50 6.07 -3.58
C GLY A 449 -29.16 5.43 -3.29
N LEU A 450 -29.03 4.90 -2.08
CA LEU A 450 -27.80 4.34 -1.53
C LEU A 450 -28.13 3.21 -0.55
N TYR A 451 -27.37 2.12 -0.62
CA TYR A 451 -27.23 1.14 0.45
C TYR A 451 -25.92 1.36 1.20
N ALA A 452 -25.96 1.33 2.53
CA ALA A 452 -24.76 1.45 3.37
C ALA A 452 -24.82 0.46 4.54
N LEU A 453 -23.78 -0.35 4.69
CA LEU A 453 -23.59 -1.27 5.80
C LEU A 453 -22.35 -0.83 6.59
N VAL A 454 -22.54 -0.50 7.87
CA VAL A 454 -21.46 -0.06 8.78
C VAL A 454 -21.52 -0.88 10.07
N GLY A 455 -20.55 -1.77 10.25
CA GLY A 455 -20.63 -2.82 11.27
C GLY A 455 -21.91 -3.64 11.11
N TRP A 456 -22.80 -3.55 12.10
CA TRP A 456 -24.10 -4.23 12.13
C TRP A 456 -25.27 -3.37 11.65
N THR A 457 -25.03 -2.12 11.24
CA THR A 457 -26.11 -1.22 10.86
C THR A 457 -26.22 -1.15 9.34
N PHE A 458 -27.30 -1.70 8.81
CA PHE A 458 -27.70 -1.52 7.42
C PHE A 458 -28.60 -0.28 7.29
N THR A 459 -28.30 0.54 6.30
CA THR A 459 -29.02 1.77 5.98
C THR A 459 -29.47 1.73 4.53
N GLU A 460 -30.77 1.95 4.30
CA GLU A 460 -31.33 2.22 2.98
C GLU A 460 -31.69 3.70 2.91
N MET A 461 -31.10 4.41 1.95
CA MET A 461 -31.40 5.80 1.67
C MET A 461 -32.04 5.92 0.30
N LYS A 462 -33.18 6.61 0.21
CA LYS A 462 -33.82 6.99 -1.06
C LYS A 462 -33.70 8.49 -1.26
N TYR A 463 -33.05 8.89 -2.35
CA TYR A 463 -32.88 10.29 -2.67
C TYR A 463 -34.19 10.89 -3.19
N LYS A 464 -34.46 12.14 -2.81
CA LYS A 464 -35.64 12.91 -3.27
C LYS A 464 -36.94 12.14 -3.03
N TYR A 465 -37.08 11.55 -1.85
CA TYR A 465 -38.34 10.93 -1.41
C TYR A 465 -39.49 11.94 -1.48
N THR A 466 -39.21 13.18 -1.09
CA THR A 466 -39.91 14.38 -1.57
C THR A 466 -38.88 15.39 -2.09
N GLU A 467 -39.31 16.49 -2.75
CA GLU A 467 -38.43 17.41 -3.50
C GLU A 467 -37.09 17.75 -2.81
N ASP A 468 -37.11 18.02 -1.50
CA ASP A 468 -35.94 18.41 -0.70
C ASP A 468 -35.59 17.43 0.45
N LEU A 469 -36.12 16.20 0.41
CA LEU A 469 -36.06 15.24 1.52
C LEU A 469 -35.59 13.87 1.07
N ASP A 470 -34.55 13.35 1.72
CA ASP A 470 -34.11 11.97 1.57
C ASP A 470 -34.74 11.10 2.65
N LEU A 471 -35.27 9.93 2.28
CA LEU A 471 -35.78 8.94 3.22
C LEU A 471 -34.60 8.05 3.66
N MET A 472 -34.43 7.87 4.97
CA MET A 472 -33.45 6.94 5.54
C MET A 472 -34.13 5.91 6.42
N GLN A 473 -33.80 4.64 6.18
CA GLN A 473 -34.26 3.50 6.97
C GLN A 473 -33.05 2.76 7.52
N PHE A 474 -33.13 2.34 8.78
CA PHE A 474 -32.04 1.67 9.49
C PHE A 474 -32.49 0.31 9.97
N THR A 475 -31.59 -0.66 9.90
CA THR A 475 -31.79 -2.01 10.42
C THR A 475 -30.52 -2.45 11.14
N THR A 476 -30.66 -2.82 12.40
CA THR A 476 -29.57 -3.48 13.14
C THR A 476 -29.60 -4.96 12.85
N LEU A 477 -28.46 -5.51 12.46
CA LEU A 477 -28.29 -6.90 12.03
C LEU A 477 -27.55 -7.72 13.09
N THR A 478 -27.79 -9.01 13.10
CA THR A 478 -26.94 -10.03 13.73
C THR A 478 -25.72 -10.36 12.86
N ASP A 479 -24.73 -11.07 13.40
CA ASP A 479 -23.55 -11.51 12.64
C ASP A 479 -23.96 -12.35 11.41
N GLU A 480 -24.93 -13.25 11.55
CA GLU A 480 -25.43 -14.08 10.45
C GLU A 480 -26.16 -13.25 9.37
N GLU A 481 -26.87 -12.19 9.78
CA GLU A 481 -27.58 -11.31 8.87
C GLU A 481 -26.65 -10.37 8.09
N VAL A 482 -25.47 -10.04 8.63
CA VAL A 482 -24.47 -9.20 7.95
C VAL A 482 -24.00 -9.86 6.66
N GLU A 483 -23.56 -11.13 6.69
CA GLU A 483 -23.09 -11.84 5.49
C GLU A 483 -24.22 -12.05 4.47
N LYS A 484 -25.43 -12.35 4.95
CA LYS A 484 -26.62 -12.44 4.09
C LYS A 484 -26.92 -11.10 3.40
N THR A 485 -26.84 -10.00 4.13
CA THR A 485 -27.06 -8.65 3.59
C THR A 485 -26.01 -8.27 2.56
N LEU A 486 -24.73 -8.58 2.80
CA LEU A 486 -23.65 -8.39 1.82
C LEU A 486 -23.93 -9.11 0.50
N LYS A 487 -24.42 -10.34 0.57
CA LYS A 487 -24.79 -11.12 -0.61
C LYS A 487 -26.02 -10.56 -1.31
N ASP A 488 -27.10 -10.33 -0.58
CA ASP A 488 -28.42 -10.01 -1.14
C ASP A 488 -28.50 -8.56 -1.64
N LYS A 489 -27.84 -7.61 -0.96
CA LYS A 489 -27.94 -6.17 -1.26
C LYS A 489 -26.71 -5.62 -1.99
N PHE A 490 -25.52 -6.19 -1.79
CA PHE A 490 -24.27 -5.70 -2.37
C PHE A 490 -23.64 -6.66 -3.40
N ASN A 491 -24.23 -7.86 -3.58
CA ASN A 491 -23.69 -8.92 -4.44
C ASN A 491 -22.24 -9.32 -4.06
N ILE A 492 -21.89 -9.21 -2.78
CA ILE A 492 -20.58 -9.56 -2.23
C ILE A 492 -20.65 -10.95 -1.60
N VAL A 493 -19.69 -11.80 -1.97
CA VAL A 493 -19.39 -13.05 -1.27
C VAL A 493 -17.94 -12.98 -0.78
N LEU A 494 -17.75 -13.19 0.52
CA LEU A 494 -16.44 -13.13 1.15
C LEU A 494 -15.80 -14.52 1.16
N GLU A 495 -14.47 -14.57 0.98
CA GLU A 495 -13.70 -15.82 1.05
C GLU A 495 -13.32 -16.18 2.48
N ASN A 496 -13.06 -15.15 3.29
CA ASN A 496 -12.74 -15.26 4.71
C ASN A 496 -13.89 -14.71 5.55
N LYS A 497 -13.99 -15.18 6.79
CA LYS A 497 -15.00 -14.72 7.75
C LYS A 497 -14.80 -13.23 8.05
N LEU A 498 -15.87 -12.45 7.92
CA LEU A 498 -15.88 -11.04 8.32
C LEU A 498 -15.92 -10.92 9.84
N VAL A 499 -15.16 -9.97 10.39
CA VAL A 499 -15.33 -9.48 11.76
C VAL A 499 -15.90 -8.07 11.67
N PRO A 500 -17.23 -7.89 11.77
CA PRO A 500 -17.82 -6.57 11.71
C PRO A 500 -17.29 -5.70 12.85
N ILE A 501 -17.00 -4.44 12.56
CA ILE A 501 -16.52 -3.50 13.57
C ILE A 501 -17.19 -2.14 13.39
N ASN A 502 -17.54 -1.53 14.52
CA ASN A 502 -18.03 -0.17 14.58
C ASN A 502 -17.70 0.40 15.96
N VAL A 503 -16.44 0.78 16.17
CA VAL A 503 -15.99 1.35 17.45
C VAL A 503 -16.54 2.78 17.57
N ARG A 504 -17.39 3.05 18.57
CA ARG A 504 -17.71 4.41 19.02
C ARG A 504 -17.39 4.58 20.50
N SER A 505 -16.56 5.57 20.78
CA SER A 505 -16.53 6.31 22.05
C SER A 505 -17.01 7.73 21.76
N LEU A 506 -18.34 7.92 21.68
CA LEU A 506 -19.15 9.17 21.75
C LEU A 506 -20.54 8.90 21.11
N PRO A 507 -21.62 9.60 21.53
CA PRO A 507 -22.99 9.24 21.19
C PRO A 507 -23.27 9.35 19.67
N PRO A 508 -24.17 8.49 19.16
CA PRO A 508 -24.36 8.32 17.74
C PRO A 508 -25.17 9.46 17.12
N ASN A 509 -24.51 10.44 16.49
CA ASN A 509 -25.21 11.18 15.44
C ASN A 509 -25.41 10.25 14.24
N ILE A 510 -26.66 10.13 13.82
CA ILE A 510 -27.15 9.25 12.76
C ILE A 510 -26.61 9.69 11.39
N VAL A 511 -26.27 10.98 11.25
CA VAL A 511 -25.58 11.57 10.09
C VAL A 511 -24.08 11.25 10.09
N ASP A 512 -23.49 10.90 11.25
CA ASP A 512 -22.08 10.51 11.42
C ASP A 512 -21.80 9.01 11.14
N MET A 513 -22.85 8.22 10.87
CA MET A 513 -22.67 6.78 10.58
C MET A 513 -22.10 6.54 9.18
N ILE A 514 -22.34 7.44 8.23
CA ILE A 514 -21.83 7.38 6.84
C ILE A 514 -20.85 8.54 6.58
N GLN A 515 -20.05 8.90 7.58
CA GLN A 515 -18.94 9.84 7.40
C GLN A 515 -17.67 9.05 7.12
N PHE A 516 -17.03 9.37 6.00
CA PHE A 516 -15.69 8.90 5.60
C PHE A 516 -14.63 9.91 6.02
#